data_AF-A0A9D6EAF9-F1
#
_entry.id   AF-A0A9D6EAF9-F1
#
_cell.length_a   1.000
_cell.length_b   1.000
_cell.length_c   1.000
_cell.angle_alpha   90.00
_cell.angle_beta   90.00
_cell.angle_gamma   90.00
#
_symmetry.space_group_name_H-M   'P 1'
#
loop_
_entity.id
_entity.type
_entity.pdbx_description
1 polymer ?
#
loop_
_entity_poly.entity_id
_entity_poly.type
_entity_poly.pdbx_seq_one_letter_code
_entity_poly.pdbx_strand_id
1 'polypeptide(L)'
;MLDEIHRLANPSELLKVAADHYRDVRVLATGSSVLGASARFRDTLAGRKREVWLTPMALADQAAFGSASLSHRLLRGGLPPFFLADDLPEADLQEWMDAYWARDIQKLFRLERRQSFQRFV
;
A
#
# COMPACT_ATOMS: atom_id res chain seq x y z
N MET A 1 -13.39 -4.01 11.08
CA MET A 1 -12.24 -3.57 10.26
C MET A 1 -12.49 -2.14 9.83
N LEU A 2 -11.49 -1.27 9.90
CA LEU A 2 -11.58 0.14 9.53
C LEU A 2 -10.64 0.40 8.35
N ASP A 3 -11.21 0.74 7.19
CA ASP A 3 -10.41 0.98 5.98
C ASP A 3 -10.04 2.46 5.84
N GLU A 4 -8.85 2.75 5.33
CA GLU A 4 -8.33 4.11 5.11
C GLU A 4 -8.53 5.04 6.33
N ILE A 5 -8.13 4.55 7.52
CA ILE A 5 -8.44 5.17 8.82
C ILE A 5 -8.04 6.65 8.91
N HIS A 6 -7.02 7.05 8.16
CA HIS A 6 -6.52 8.42 8.11
C HIS A 6 -7.49 9.42 7.45
N ARG A 7 -8.58 8.96 6.81
CA ARG A 7 -9.64 9.83 6.27
C ARG A 7 -10.57 10.40 7.33
N LEU A 8 -10.58 9.82 8.54
CA LEU A 8 -11.35 10.37 9.66
C LEU A 8 -10.69 11.65 10.19
N ALA A 9 -11.50 12.51 10.82
CA ALA A 9 -11.01 13.73 11.45
C ALA A 9 -10.05 13.44 12.62
N ASN A 10 -10.48 12.58 13.56
CA ASN A 10 -9.74 12.23 14.78
C ASN A 10 -9.53 10.71 14.93
N PRO A 11 -8.81 10.05 14.01
CA PRO A 11 -8.72 8.59 14.00
C PRO A 11 -8.02 8.02 15.24
N SER A 12 -7.07 8.76 15.82
CA SER A 12 -6.34 8.34 17.02
C SER A 12 -7.22 8.24 18.28
N GLU A 13 -8.22 9.11 18.42
CA GLU A 13 -9.15 9.07 19.56
C GLU A 13 -10.08 7.86 19.48
N LEU A 14 -10.62 7.60 18.30
CA LEU A 14 -11.45 6.42 18.05
C LEU A 14 -10.70 5.13 18.41
N LEU A 15 -9.44 5.01 17.96
CA LEU A 15 -8.62 3.84 18.26
C LEU A 15 -8.25 3.73 19.74
N LYS A 16 -8.04 4.85 20.45
CA LYS A 16 -7.83 4.85 21.91
C LYS A 16 -9.06 4.34 22.65
N VAL A 17 -10.25 4.87 22.32
CA VAL A 17 -11.51 4.45 22.94
C VAL A 17 -11.74 2.95 22.73
N ALA A 18 -11.50 2.47 21.51
CA ALA A 18 -11.59 1.05 21.20
C ALA A 18 -10.62 0.21 22.05
N ALA A 19 -9.34 0.62 22.14
CA ALA A 19 -8.33 -0.12 22.90
C ALA A 19 -8.56 -0.07 24.43
N ASP A 20 -9.07 1.03 24.96
CA ASP A 20 -9.18 1.26 26.41
C ASP A 20 -10.49 0.68 26.98
N HIS A 21 -11.61 0.80 26.24
CA HIS A 21 -12.93 0.40 26.72
C HIS A 21 -13.41 -0.96 26.17
N TYR A 22 -12.85 -1.43 25.06
CA TYR A 22 -13.28 -2.66 24.38
C TYR A 22 -12.12 -3.65 24.23
N ARG A 23 -11.53 -4.08 25.35
CA ARG A 23 -10.32 -4.91 25.37
C ARG A 23 -10.46 -6.29 24.69
N ASP A 24 -11.68 -6.81 24.63
CA ASP A 24 -11.98 -8.09 23.97
C ASP A 24 -12.20 -7.95 22.45
N VAL A 25 -12.27 -6.71 21.95
CA VAL A 25 -12.46 -6.42 20.52
C VAL A 25 -11.13 -6.08 19.88
N ARG A 26 -10.70 -6.88 18.90
CA ARG A 26 -9.53 -6.54 18.07
C ARG A 26 -9.95 -5.65 16.91
N VAL A 27 -9.29 -4.49 16.79
CA VAL A 27 -9.49 -3.57 15.67
C VAL A 27 -8.37 -3.74 14.66
N LEU A 28 -8.73 -4.09 13.42
CA LEU A 28 -7.86 -3.99 12.26
C LEU A 28 -8.13 -2.66 11.55
N ALA A 29 -7.11 -1.82 11.42
CA ALA A 29 -7.17 -0.55 10.71
C ALA A 29 -6.12 -0.53 9.60
N THR A 30 -6.50 -0.05 8.41
CA THR A 30 -5.62 0.05 7.23
C THR A 30 -5.36 1.51 6.87
N GLY A 31 -4.31 1.77 6.10
CA GLY A 31 -4.05 3.07 5.53
C GLY A 31 -2.95 3.02 4.49
N SER A 32 -3.26 3.48 3.28
CA SER A 32 -2.33 3.51 2.14
C SER A 32 -1.25 4.59 2.21
N SER A 33 -1.30 5.53 3.18
CA SER A 33 -0.44 6.72 3.23
C SER A 33 0.52 6.73 4.45
N VAL A 34 1.78 6.38 4.20
CA VAL A 34 2.82 6.17 5.25
C VAL A 34 3.31 7.47 5.91
N LEU A 35 3.40 8.55 5.14
CA LEU A 35 4.18 9.73 5.54
C LEU A 35 3.36 10.78 6.31
N GLY A 36 2.07 10.96 6.01
CA GLY A 36 1.21 11.91 6.72
C GLY A 36 0.46 11.31 7.92
N ALA A 37 0.10 10.02 7.84
CA ALA A 37 -0.67 9.35 8.88
C ALA A 37 0.19 9.05 10.12
N SER A 38 1.40 8.53 9.93
CA SER A 38 2.21 7.99 11.05
C SER A 38 2.59 9.02 12.12
N ALA A 39 2.62 10.32 11.79
CA ALA A 39 2.83 11.40 12.78
C ALA A 39 1.61 11.62 13.69
N ARG A 40 0.39 11.54 13.16
CA ARG A 40 -0.87 11.70 13.94
C ARG A 40 -1.15 10.51 14.89
N PHE A 41 -0.56 9.35 14.60
CA PHE A 41 -0.80 8.09 15.33
C PHE A 41 0.35 7.66 16.25
N ARG A 42 1.50 8.34 16.26
CA ARG A 42 2.71 7.83 16.95
C ARG A 42 2.61 7.94 18.46
N ASP A 43 2.22 9.10 18.99
CA ASP A 43 2.20 9.34 20.44
C ASP A 43 0.93 8.86 21.14
N THR A 44 -0.14 8.58 20.39
CA THR A 44 -1.48 8.36 20.95
C THR A 44 -1.78 6.90 21.30
N LEU A 45 -1.09 5.93 20.71
CA LEU A 45 -1.43 4.50 20.81
C LEU A 45 -0.26 3.62 21.30
N ALA A 46 0.75 4.21 21.94
CA ALA A 46 1.89 3.48 22.49
C ALA A 46 1.42 2.33 23.40
N GLY A 47 1.98 1.12 23.18
CA GLY A 47 1.62 -0.11 23.90
C GLY A 47 0.27 -0.73 23.53
N ARG A 48 -0.59 -0.03 22.76
CA ARG A 48 -1.95 -0.47 22.39
C ARG A 48 -2.11 -0.80 20.91
N LYS A 49 -1.09 -0.55 20.10
CA LYS A 49 -1.07 -0.90 18.67
C LYS A 49 0.06 -1.85 18.32
N ARG A 50 -0.16 -2.65 17.29
CA ARG A 50 0.88 -3.36 16.54
C ARG A 50 0.78 -2.92 15.09
N GLU A 51 1.91 -2.54 14.51
CA GLU A 51 1.97 -2.08 13.12
C GLU A 51 2.43 -3.23 12.24
N VAL A 52 1.72 -3.45 11.14
CA VAL A 52 2.09 -4.44 10.12
C VAL A 52 2.32 -3.67 8.83
N TRP A 53 3.56 -3.71 8.34
CA TRP A 53 3.93 -3.09 7.08
C TRP A 53 3.80 -4.11 5.96
N LEU A 54 2.82 -3.91 5.06
CA LEU A 54 2.58 -4.80 3.92
C LEU A 54 3.32 -4.25 2.69
N THR A 55 4.47 -4.85 2.39
CA THR A 55 5.22 -4.53 1.17
C THR A 55 4.65 -5.28 -0.04
N PRO A 56 4.92 -4.81 -1.26
CA PRO A 56 4.84 -5.68 -2.43
C PRO A 56 5.68 -6.95 -2.22
N MET A 57 5.33 -8.01 -2.92
CA MET A 57 6.04 -9.28 -2.91
C MET A 57 7.50 -9.10 -3.37
N ALA A 58 8.43 -9.68 -2.62
CA ALA A 58 9.84 -9.82 -2.99
C ALA A 58 10.06 -11.02 -3.93
N LEU A 59 11.25 -11.10 -4.53
CA LEU A 59 11.60 -12.24 -5.39
C LEU A 59 11.49 -13.57 -4.64
N ALA A 60 11.84 -13.59 -3.36
CA ALA A 60 11.79 -14.78 -2.51
C ALA A 60 10.37 -15.32 -2.28
N ASP A 61 9.33 -14.47 -2.34
CA ASP A 61 7.96 -14.92 -2.09
C ASP A 61 7.29 -15.50 -3.33
N GLN A 62 7.89 -15.39 -4.53
CA GLN A 62 7.33 -15.86 -5.81
C GLN A 62 6.67 -17.24 -5.74
N ALA A 63 7.40 -18.22 -5.19
CA ALA A 63 6.91 -19.59 -5.07
C ALA A 63 5.68 -19.70 -4.17
N ALA A 64 5.59 -18.88 -3.11
CA ALA A 64 4.44 -18.82 -2.22
C ALA A 64 3.20 -18.19 -2.89
N PHE A 65 3.40 -17.35 -3.90
CA PHE A 65 2.33 -16.75 -4.71
C PHE A 65 2.04 -17.55 -6.01
N GLY A 66 2.52 -18.79 -6.11
CA GLY A 66 2.09 -19.73 -7.16
C GLY A 66 2.85 -19.65 -8.49
N SER A 67 3.95 -18.90 -8.58
CA SER A 67 4.78 -18.87 -9.79
C SER A 67 6.24 -18.57 -9.48
N ALA A 68 7.15 -19.44 -9.92
CA ALA A 68 8.61 -19.25 -9.82
C ALA A 68 9.23 -18.63 -11.10
N SER A 69 8.40 -18.21 -12.06
CA SER A 69 8.88 -17.68 -13.33
C SER A 69 9.29 -16.22 -13.18
N LEU A 70 10.56 -15.93 -13.48
CA LEU A 70 11.05 -14.56 -13.52
C LEU A 70 10.33 -13.73 -14.58
N SER A 71 10.05 -14.30 -15.76
CA SER A 71 9.30 -13.62 -16.83
C SER A 71 7.90 -13.23 -16.38
N HIS A 72 7.23 -14.10 -15.62
CA HIS A 72 5.90 -13.82 -15.05
C HIS A 72 5.97 -12.60 -14.11
N ARG A 73 6.95 -12.56 -13.21
CA ARG A 73 7.16 -11.41 -12.31
C ARG A 73 7.52 -10.13 -13.07
N LEU A 74 8.39 -10.21 -14.07
CA LEU A 74 8.79 -9.04 -14.84
C LEU A 74 7.60 -8.42 -15.58
N LEU A 75 6.68 -9.24 -16.07
CA LEU A 75 5.49 -8.78 -16.78
C LEU A 75 4.40 -8.22 -15.84
N ARG A 76 4.18 -8.83 -14.68
CA ARG A 76 3.07 -8.49 -13.77
C ARG A 76 3.47 -7.68 -12.53
N GLY A 77 4.77 -7.44 -12.34
CA GLY A 77 5.32 -6.76 -11.19
C GLY A 77 5.28 -7.59 -9.90
N GLY A 78 5.38 -6.89 -8.77
CA GLY A 78 5.41 -7.49 -7.42
C GLY A 78 4.16 -7.27 -6.59
N LEU A 79 3.11 -6.64 -7.13
CA LEU A 79 1.87 -6.45 -6.39
C LEU A 79 1.03 -7.74 -6.48
N PRO A 80 0.63 -8.35 -5.33
CA PRO A 80 -0.11 -9.61 -5.35
C PRO A 80 -1.35 -9.63 -6.24
N PRO A 81 -2.19 -8.57 -6.30
CA PRO A 81 -3.35 -8.57 -7.20
C PRO A 81 -2.99 -8.74 -8.67
N PHE A 82 -1.92 -8.09 -9.15
CA PHE A 82 -1.49 -8.21 -10.55
C PHE A 82 -0.79 -9.53 -10.83
N PHE A 83 0.01 -10.00 -9.87
CA PHE A 83 0.75 -11.26 -9.99
C PHE A 83 -0.16 -12.49 -9.98
N LEU A 84 -1.24 -12.46 -9.19
CA LEU A 84 -2.17 -13.58 -9.03
C LEU A 84 -3.32 -13.57 -10.07
N ALA A 85 -3.45 -12.52 -10.88
CA ALA A 85 -4.51 -12.44 -11.88
C ALA A 85 -4.36 -13.51 -12.96
N ASP A 86 -5.46 -14.16 -13.34
CA ASP A 86 -5.46 -15.20 -14.38
C ASP A 86 -4.94 -14.63 -15.72
N ASP A 87 -5.53 -13.51 -16.16
CA ASP A 87 -5.13 -12.76 -17.36
C ASP A 87 -4.29 -11.53 -17.00
N LEU A 88 -3.57 -10.96 -17.96
CA LEU A 88 -2.78 -9.74 -17.76
C LEU A 88 -3.72 -8.52 -17.62
N PRO A 89 -3.78 -7.86 -16.45
CA PRO A 89 -4.70 -6.74 -16.25
C PRO A 89 -4.08 -5.44 -16.77
N GLU A 90 -3.95 -5.31 -18.11
CA GLU A 90 -3.25 -4.21 -18.77
C GLU A 90 -3.80 -2.83 -18.37
N ALA A 91 -5.13 -2.68 -18.28
CA ALA A 91 -5.77 -1.43 -17.91
C ALA A 91 -5.43 -1.01 -16.47
N ASP A 92 -5.50 -1.94 -15.52
CA ASP A 92 -5.21 -1.68 -14.11
C ASP A 92 -3.71 -1.40 -13.89
N LEU A 93 -2.84 -2.08 -14.63
CA LEU A 93 -1.40 -1.80 -14.65
C LEU A 93 -1.12 -0.39 -15.17
N GLN A 94 -1.79 0.01 -16.25
CA GLN A 94 -1.63 1.34 -16.83
C GLN A 94 -2.13 2.44 -15.87
N GLU A 95 -3.28 2.24 -15.22
CA GLU A 95 -3.80 3.15 -14.21
C GLU A 95 -2.84 3.26 -13.02
N TRP A 96 -2.29 2.13 -12.56
CA TRP A 96 -1.32 2.12 -11.47
C TRP A 96 -0.04 2.89 -11.83
N MET A 97 0.51 2.68 -13.04
CA MET A 97 1.66 3.43 -13.53
C MET A 97 1.39 4.94 -13.62
N ASP A 98 0.20 5.32 -14.07
CA ASP A 98 -0.23 6.72 -14.16
C ASP A 98 -0.33 7.38 -12.77
N ALA A 99 -0.89 6.66 -11.80
CA ALA A 99 -0.99 7.12 -10.42
C ALA A 99 0.41 7.26 -9.77
N TYR A 100 1.29 6.29 -9.96
CA TYR A 100 2.67 6.34 -9.49
C TYR A 100 3.44 7.52 -10.09
N TRP A 101 3.31 7.74 -11.40
CA TRP A 101 3.92 8.87 -12.07
C TRP A 101 3.41 10.22 -11.51
N ALA A 102 2.10 10.37 -11.37
CA ALA A 102 1.48 11.61 -10.91
C ALA A 102 1.78 11.90 -9.43
N ARG A 103 1.77 10.88 -8.56
CA ARG A 103 1.91 11.06 -7.11
C ARG A 103 3.35 11.07 -6.65
N ASP A 104 4.18 10.17 -7.17
CA ASP A 104 5.52 9.96 -6.64
C ASP A 104 6.57 10.60 -7.54
N ILE A 105 6.48 10.41 -8.86
CA ILE A 105 7.51 10.95 -9.76
C ILE A 105 7.38 12.47 -9.93
N GLN A 106 6.21 12.99 -10.29
CA GLN A 106 6.04 14.44 -10.50
C GLN A 106 6.23 15.27 -9.22
N LYS A 107 5.88 14.71 -8.06
CA LYS A 107 6.05 15.42 -6.78
C LYS A 107 7.49 15.41 -6.28
N LEU A 108 8.21 14.31 -6.49
CA LEU A 108 9.59 14.15 -6.00
C LEU A 108 10.63 14.69 -6.99
N PHE A 109 10.32 14.66 -8.28
CA PHE A 109 11.22 15.07 -9.35
C PHE A 109 10.47 16.02 -10.30
N ARG A 110 11.05 17.18 -10.63
CA ARG A 110 10.56 18.07 -11.70
C ARG A 110 10.82 17.44 -13.08
N LEU A 111 10.35 16.22 -13.31
CA LEU A 111 10.53 15.49 -14.56
C LEU A 111 9.51 16.00 -15.58
N GLU A 112 10.01 16.73 -16.57
CA GLU A 112 9.18 17.43 -17.57
C GLU A 112 8.57 16.50 -18.65
N ARG A 113 9.03 15.24 -18.81
CA ARG A 113 8.67 14.38 -19.96
C ARG A 113 8.06 13.02 -19.58
N ARG A 114 6.75 13.01 -19.33
CA ARG A 114 5.92 11.81 -19.02
C ARG A 114 6.04 10.68 -20.03
N GLN A 115 5.94 10.98 -21.33
CA GLN A 115 5.91 9.96 -22.38
C GLN A 115 7.20 9.13 -22.46
N SER A 116 8.36 9.71 -22.16
CA SER A 116 9.63 8.99 -22.25
C SER A 116 9.80 7.98 -21.11
N PHE A 117 9.26 8.27 -19.92
CA PHE A 117 9.27 7.35 -18.79
C PHE A 117 8.30 6.18 -19.00
N GLN A 118 7.07 6.45 -19.42
CA GLN A 118 6.07 5.41 -19.71
C GLN A 118 6.47 4.45 -20.83
N ARG A 119 7.37 4.87 -21.74
CA ARG A 119 7.93 4.00 -22.79
C ARG A 119 9.11 3.15 -22.32
N PHE A 120 9.76 3.56 -21.24
CA PHE A 120 10.95 2.90 -20.70
C PHE A 120 10.59 1.80 -19.69
N VAL A 121 9.58 2.07 -18.86
CA VAL A 121 8.97 1.11 -17.93
C VAL A 121 8.04 0.19 -18.71
#